data_AF-A0A7I4AD85-F1
#
_entry.id   AF-A0A7I4AD85-F1
#
_cell.length_a   1.000
_cell.length_b   1.000
_cell.length_c   1.000
_cell.angle_alpha   90.00
_cell.angle_beta   90.00
_cell.angle_gamma   90.00
#
_symmetry.space_group_name_H-M   'P 1'
#
loop_
_entity.id
_entity.type
_entity.pdbx_description
1 polymer ?
#
loop_
_entity_poly.entity_id
_entity_poly.type
_entity_poly.pdbx_seq_one_letter_code
_entity_poly.pdbx_strand_id
1 'polypeptide(L)'
;MQDTKVYVPRVEDMESQMRMLHITNMDDDLILNHMNILEPTPLDSSGNPRDEVMQANEPLDLLLLPGLAFDRKGGRLGRGGGYYDVFLQNYLLLAKDKGWKSPLLVALAYSPQIRDDPVPVDPTDVNIDALLSCNGILTFNSEAEEQISTT
;
A
#
# COMPACT_ATOMS: atom_id res chain seq x y z
N MET A 1 14.52 18.22 4.07
CA MET A 1 13.34 17.37 3.84
C MET A 1 13.85 16.18 3.07
N GLN A 2 13.59 14.97 3.56
CA GLN A 2 14.07 13.74 2.93
C GLN A 2 13.48 13.62 1.51
N ASP A 3 14.30 13.13 0.58
CA ASP A 3 13.98 12.89 -0.82
C ASP A 3 13.11 11.62 -0.93
N THR A 4 11.89 11.68 -0.38
CA THR A 4 10.98 10.54 -0.32
C THR A 4 10.20 10.44 -1.64
N LYS A 5 10.42 9.36 -2.40
CA LYS A 5 9.61 9.04 -3.58
C LYS A 5 8.25 8.53 -3.13
N VAL A 6 7.18 9.18 -3.60
CA VAL A 6 5.80 8.82 -3.25
C VAL A 6 5.10 8.26 -4.48
N TYR A 7 4.55 7.05 -4.32
CA TYR A 7 3.72 6.41 -5.34
C TYR A 7 2.29 6.33 -4.84
N VAL A 8 1.32 6.61 -5.71
CA VAL A 8 -0.10 6.56 -5.39
C VAL A 8 -0.84 5.65 -6.38
N PRO A 9 -1.93 4.99 -5.94
CA PRO A 9 -2.62 4.00 -6.73
C PRO A 9 -3.43 4.63 -7.87
N ARG A 10 -3.37 4.00 -9.04
CA ARG A 10 -4.25 4.20 -10.18
C ARG A 10 -4.91 2.87 -10.52
N VAL A 11 -6.24 2.86 -10.53
CA VAL A 11 -7.01 1.66 -10.93
C VAL A 11 -7.16 1.66 -12.45
N GLU A 12 -6.77 0.56 -13.09
CA GLU A 12 -6.81 0.45 -14.55
C GLU A 12 -8.11 -0.16 -15.05
N ASP A 13 -8.66 -1.13 -14.32
CA ASP A 13 -9.86 -1.87 -14.72
C ASP A 13 -10.63 -2.42 -13.51
N MET A 14 -11.68 -3.19 -13.79
CA MET A 14 -12.51 -3.88 -12.79
C MET A 14 -12.00 -5.29 -12.45
N GLU A 15 -10.90 -5.73 -13.07
CA GLU A 15 -10.25 -7.04 -12.87
C GLU A 15 -9.10 -6.95 -11.85
N SER A 16 -9.24 -6.02 -10.90
CA SER A 16 -8.29 -5.79 -9.81
C SER A 16 -6.91 -5.29 -10.28
N GLN A 17 -6.77 -4.80 -11.52
CA GLN A 17 -5.50 -4.24 -11.98
C GLN A 17 -5.29 -2.83 -11.46
N MET A 18 -4.15 -2.63 -10.80
CA MET A 18 -3.75 -1.36 -10.20
C MET A 18 -2.28 -1.11 -10.46
N ARG A 19 -1.95 0.12 -10.84
CA ARG A 19 -0.57 0.62 -10.90
C ARG A 19 -0.32 1.58 -9.75
N MET A 20 0.92 1.62 -9.27
CA MET A 20 1.39 2.61 -8.31
C MET A 20 2.33 3.54 -9.05
N LEU A 21 1.91 4.79 -9.28
CA LEU A 21 2.64 5.76 -10.09
C LEU A 21 3.25 6.86 -9.23
N HIS A 22 4.47 7.26 -9.58
CA HIS A 22 5.20 8.31 -8.89
C HIS A 22 4.56 9.68 -9.09
N ILE A 23 4.39 10.41 -8.00
CA ILE A 23 3.92 11.80 -8.02
C ILE A 23 4.98 12.73 -7.43
N THR A 24 5.05 13.93 -7.98
CA THR A 24 5.92 15.01 -7.51
C THR A 24 5.11 16.13 -6.87
N ASN A 25 3.84 16.28 -7.25
CA ASN A 25 2.93 17.29 -6.70
C ASN A 25 1.50 16.76 -6.55
N MET A 26 0.91 16.92 -5.36
CA MET A 26 -0.49 16.58 -5.07
C MET A 26 -1.50 17.43 -5.86
N ASP A 27 -1.18 18.68 -6.19
CA ASP A 27 -2.13 19.61 -6.81
C ASP A 27 -2.28 19.38 -8.32
N ASP A 28 -1.17 19.05 -8.99
CA ASP A 28 -1.12 18.99 -10.47
C ASP A 28 -1.11 17.56 -11.02
N ASP A 29 -0.69 16.57 -10.23
CA ASP A 29 -0.53 15.20 -10.75
C ASP A 29 -1.82 14.37 -10.69
N LEU A 30 -2.79 14.80 -9.89
CA LEU A 30 -3.96 14.02 -9.52
C LEU A 30 -5.22 14.50 -10.24
N ILE A 31 -6.02 13.53 -10.71
CA ILE A 31 -7.33 13.77 -11.34
C ILE A 31 -8.40 12.93 -10.64
N LEU A 32 -9.65 13.43 -10.63
CA LEU A 32 -10.77 12.66 -10.11
C LEU A 32 -11.19 11.59 -11.12
N ASN A 33 -11.31 10.35 -10.65
CA ASN A 33 -11.92 9.27 -11.41
C ASN A 33 -13.46 9.26 -11.27
N HIS A 34 -14.12 8.28 -11.89
CA HIS A 34 -15.58 8.13 -11.86
C HIS A 34 -16.18 7.96 -10.47
N MET A 35 -15.37 7.62 -9.46
CA MET A 35 -15.78 7.49 -8.06
C MET A 35 -15.44 8.74 -7.22
N ASN A 36 -15.02 9.84 -7.85
CA ASN A 36 -14.51 11.04 -7.19
C ASN A 36 -13.31 10.76 -6.26
N ILE A 37 -12.49 9.77 -6.60
CA ILE A 37 -11.22 9.50 -5.93
C ILE A 37 -10.11 10.09 -6.78
N LEU A 38 -9.18 10.80 -6.14
CA LEU A 38 -7.99 11.32 -6.79
C LEU A 38 -7.04 10.17 -7.15
N GLU A 39 -6.66 10.10 -8.42
CA GLU A 39 -5.68 9.15 -8.96
C GLU A 39 -4.65 9.88 -9.82
N PRO A 40 -3.40 9.38 -9.91
CA PRO A 40 -2.38 10.03 -10.71
C PRO A 40 -2.71 9.90 -12.20
N THR A 41 -2.44 10.96 -12.95
CA THR A 41 -2.46 10.93 -14.41
C THR A 41 -1.40 9.95 -14.94
N PRO A 42 -1.63 9.21 -16.04
CA PRO A 42 -0.61 8.29 -16.58
C PRO A 42 0.68 8.98 -17.06
N LEU A 43 0.57 10.26 -17.41
CA LEU A 43 1.65 11.08 -17.93
C LEU A 43 1.99 12.21 -16.97
N ASP A 44 3.25 12.64 -16.95
CA ASP A 44 3.68 13.84 -16.25
C ASP A 44 3.27 15.12 -17.00
N SER A 45 3.57 16.29 -16.43
CA SER A 45 3.29 17.60 -17.04
C SER A 45 4.02 17.85 -18.37
N SER A 46 5.03 17.05 -18.68
CA SER A 46 5.80 17.10 -19.93
C SER A 46 5.32 16.09 -20.98
N GLY A 47 4.32 15.26 -20.63
CA GLY A 47 3.76 14.22 -21.50
C GLY A 47 4.53 12.89 -21.48
N ASN A 48 5.48 12.69 -20.56
CA ASN A 48 6.20 11.42 -20.43
C ASN A 48 5.43 10.44 -19.52
N PRO A 49 5.54 9.12 -19.73
CA PRO A 49 5.04 8.14 -18.77
C PRO A 49 5.65 8.34 -17.39
N ARG A 50 4.83 8.23 -16.34
CA ARG A 50 5.31 8.27 -14.95
C ARG A 50 6.05 7.00 -14.58
N ASP A 51 7.02 7.14 -13.67
CA ASP A 51 7.67 5.99 -13.05
C ASP A 51 6.65 5.16 -12.28
N GLU A 52 6.72 3.83 -12.42
CA GLU A 52 5.84 2.89 -11.75
C GLU A 52 6.61 1.90 -10.87
N VAL A 53 6.00 1.51 -9.75
CA VAL A 53 6.65 0.63 -8.76
C VAL A 53 7.14 -0.70 -9.36
N MET A 54 6.36 -1.29 -10.27
CA MET A 54 6.72 -2.60 -10.87
C MET A 54 7.93 -2.51 -11.81
N GLN A 55 8.30 -1.31 -12.27
CA GLN A 55 9.47 -1.05 -13.11
C GLN A 55 10.61 -0.36 -12.35
N ALA A 56 10.46 -0.12 -11.04
CA ALA A 56 11.47 0.56 -10.25
C ALA A 56 12.80 -0.20 -10.22
N ASN A 57 13.89 0.54 -10.01
CA ASN A 57 15.24 -0.02 -9.84
C ASN A 57 15.63 -0.19 -8.36
N GLU A 58 14.80 0.32 -7.45
CA GLU A 58 15.00 0.31 -6.01
C GLU A 58 13.75 -0.27 -5.33
N PRO A 59 13.89 -0.96 -4.19
CA PRO A 59 12.75 -1.47 -3.44
C PRO A 59 11.92 -0.34 -2.83
N LEU A 60 10.68 -0.67 -2.48
CA LEU A 60 9.86 0.14 -1.59
C LEU A 60 10.30 -0.15 -0.15
N ASP A 61 10.42 0.92 0.64
CA ASP A 61 10.67 0.80 2.07
C ASP A 61 9.36 0.57 2.86
N LEU A 62 8.26 1.16 2.40
CA LEU A 62 6.98 1.24 3.10
C LEU A 62 5.81 1.19 2.12
N LEU A 63 4.76 0.45 2.47
CA LEU A 63 3.49 0.46 1.75
C LEU A 63 2.33 0.69 2.73
N LEU A 64 1.60 1.78 2.51
CA LEU A 64 0.42 2.14 3.30
C LEU A 64 -0.83 1.46 2.75
N LEU A 65 -1.42 0.57 3.54
CA LEU A 65 -2.56 -0.25 3.15
C LEU A 65 -3.88 0.28 3.73
N PRO A 66 -4.87 0.62 2.88
CA PRO A 66 -6.19 0.99 3.35
C PRO A 66 -7.02 -0.25 3.72
N GLY A 67 -7.99 -0.03 4.60
CA GLY A 67 -8.94 -1.05 5.03
C GLY A 67 -10.16 -0.45 5.71
N LEU A 68 -11.26 -1.21 5.69
CA LEU A 68 -12.47 -0.90 6.43
C LEU A 68 -12.37 -1.33 7.89
N ALA A 69 -11.74 -2.49 8.13
CA ALA A 69 -11.48 -3.03 9.45
C ALA A 69 -10.16 -3.79 9.47
N PHE A 70 -9.57 -3.88 10.66
CA PHE A 70 -8.33 -4.59 10.92
C PHE A 70 -8.51 -5.39 12.21
N ASP A 71 -7.94 -6.58 12.31
CA ASP A 71 -7.93 -7.34 13.55
C ASP A 71 -6.56 -7.30 14.24
N ARG A 72 -6.50 -7.81 15.48
CA ARG A 72 -5.28 -7.85 16.29
C ARG A 72 -4.26 -8.93 15.86
N LYS A 73 -4.46 -9.57 14.72
CA LYS A 73 -3.54 -10.55 14.12
C LYS A 73 -2.97 -10.09 12.78
N GLY A 74 -3.22 -8.83 12.40
CA GLY A 74 -2.81 -8.28 11.11
C GLY A 74 -3.75 -8.61 9.96
N GLY A 75 -4.93 -9.18 10.22
CA GLY A 75 -5.97 -9.35 9.22
C GLY A 75 -6.52 -7.99 8.78
N ARG A 76 -6.81 -7.86 7.48
CA ARG A 76 -7.26 -6.62 6.85
C ARG A 76 -8.51 -6.88 5.99
N LEU A 77 -9.60 -6.17 6.30
CA LEU A 77 -10.81 -6.20 5.48
C LEU A 77 -10.82 -5.01 4.51
N GLY A 78 -10.69 -5.29 3.22
CA GLY A 78 -10.81 -4.29 2.15
C GLY A 78 -12.26 -3.97 1.76
N ARG A 79 -12.43 -3.31 0.62
CA ARG A 79 -13.75 -3.03 0.00
C ARG A 79 -14.26 -4.17 -0.91
N GLY A 80 -13.56 -5.30 -0.97
CA GLY A 80 -13.94 -6.48 -1.76
C GLY A 80 -13.45 -6.53 -3.21
N GLY A 81 -12.68 -5.53 -3.66
CA GLY A 81 -12.16 -5.49 -5.04
C GLY A 81 -10.78 -6.12 -5.26
N GLY A 82 -10.11 -6.63 -4.23
CA GLY A 82 -8.83 -7.35 -4.34
C GLY A 82 -7.61 -6.58 -4.90
N TYR A 83 -7.74 -5.29 -5.27
CA TYR A 83 -6.67 -4.52 -5.93
C TYR A 83 -5.33 -4.54 -5.18
N TYR A 84 -5.37 -4.32 -3.86
CA TYR A 84 -4.16 -4.30 -3.04
C TYR A 84 -3.56 -5.69 -2.89
N ASP A 85 -4.38 -6.73 -2.75
CA ASP A 85 -3.89 -8.10 -2.57
C ASP A 85 -3.21 -8.61 -3.86
N VAL A 86 -3.81 -8.35 -5.03
CA VAL A 86 -3.18 -8.65 -6.33
C VAL A 86 -1.87 -7.88 -6.51
N PHE A 87 -1.86 -6.59 -6.21
CA PHE A 87 -0.64 -5.78 -6.29
C PHE A 87 0.45 -6.27 -5.36
N LEU A 88 0.12 -6.55 -4.09
CA LEU A 88 1.07 -7.03 -3.08
C LEU A 88 1.69 -8.36 -3.48
N GLN A 89 0.89 -9.32 -3.94
CA GLN A 89 1.40 -10.62 -4.41
C GLN A 89 2.42 -10.44 -5.55
N ASN A 90 2.07 -9.64 -6.56
CA ASN A 90 2.95 -9.37 -7.68
C ASN A 90 4.23 -8.64 -7.24
N TYR A 91 4.11 -7.66 -6.35
CA TYR A 91 5.25 -6.90 -5.85
C TYR A 91 6.19 -7.74 -4.98
N LEU A 92 5.65 -8.58 -4.10
CA LEU A 92 6.46 -9.48 -3.25
C LEU A 92 7.20 -10.53 -4.09
N LEU A 93 6.60 -11.02 -5.17
CA LEU A 93 7.28 -11.88 -6.15
C LEU A 93 8.42 -11.13 -6.85
N LEU A 94 8.18 -9.90 -7.32
CA LEU A 94 9.20 -9.05 -7.91
C LEU A 94 10.36 -8.78 -6.94
N ALA A 95 10.05 -8.44 -5.69
CA ALA A 95 11.05 -8.18 -4.65
C ALA A 95 11.91 -9.42 -4.41
N LYS A 96 11.29 -10.60 -4.33
CA LYS A 96 12.00 -11.87 -4.20
C LYS A 96 12.92 -12.15 -5.40
N ASP A 97 12.43 -11.97 -6.62
CA ASP A 97 13.19 -12.21 -7.85
C ASP A 97 14.39 -11.25 -7.98
N LYS A 98 14.23 -9.99 -7.53
CA LYS A 98 15.30 -9.00 -7.50
C LYS A 98 16.21 -9.08 -6.26
N GLY A 99 15.93 -9.98 -5.31
CA GLY A 99 16.69 -10.09 -4.05
C GLY A 99 16.55 -8.86 -3.15
N TRP A 100 15.43 -8.15 -3.26
CA TRP A 100 15.11 -6.98 -2.48
C TRP A 100 14.57 -7.34 -1.10
N LYS A 101 14.78 -6.42 -0.15
CA LYS A 101 14.10 -6.48 1.14
C LYS A 101 12.61 -6.19 0.94
N SER A 102 11.75 -6.91 1.64
CA SER A 102 10.31 -6.66 1.62
C SER A 102 9.99 -5.30 2.25
N PRO A 103 9.02 -4.56 1.68
CA PRO A 103 8.55 -3.31 2.26
C PRO A 103 7.81 -3.59 3.56
N LEU A 104 7.84 -2.62 4.49
CA LEU A 104 6.97 -2.67 5.65
C LEU A 104 5.52 -2.44 5.23
N LEU A 105 4.62 -3.40 5.52
CA LEU A 105 3.20 -3.29 5.22
C LEU A 105 2.46 -2.67 6.40
N VAL A 106 2.12 -1.38 6.30
CA VAL A 106 1.52 -0.63 7.42
C VAL A 106 0.11 -0.20 7.08
N ALA A 107 -0.82 -0.38 8.02
CA ALA A 107 -2.13 0.22 7.93
C ALA A 107 -2.29 1.37 8.93
N LEU A 108 -3.08 2.38 8.52
CA LEU A 108 -3.55 3.44 9.40
C LEU A 108 -5.00 3.17 9.78
N ALA A 109 -5.31 3.21 11.07
CA ALA A 109 -6.66 2.93 11.55
C ALA A 109 -7.07 3.81 12.73
N TYR A 110 -8.34 4.22 12.72
CA TYR A 110 -9.00 4.71 13.91
C TYR A 110 -9.39 3.56 14.83
N SER A 111 -9.52 3.81 16.13
CA SER A 111 -9.89 2.78 17.11
C SER A 111 -11.14 1.97 16.74
N PRO A 112 -12.22 2.56 16.16
CA PRO A 112 -13.41 1.79 15.75
C PRO A 112 -13.19 0.82 14.59
N GLN A 113 -12.10 0.98 13.83
CA GLN A 113 -11.75 0.06 12.74
C GLN A 113 -10.95 -1.15 13.25
N ILE A 114 -10.51 -1.14 14.52
CA ILE A 114 -9.74 -2.22 15.12
C ILE A 114 -10.70 -3.17 15.83
N ARG A 115 -10.75 -4.41 15.38
CA ARG A 115 -11.61 -5.47 15.90
C ARG A 115 -10.85 -6.42 16.82
N ASP A 116 -11.53 -6.86 17.87
CA ASP A 116 -11.02 -7.91 18.76
C ASP A 116 -11.30 -9.32 18.19
N ASP A 117 -12.36 -9.46 17.41
CA ASP A 117 -12.67 -10.66 16.62
C ASP A 117 -11.98 -10.64 15.24
N PRO A 118 -11.62 -11.82 14.69
CA PRO A 118 -11.01 -11.91 13.37
C PRO A 118 -11.86 -11.27 12.29
N VAL A 119 -11.23 -10.51 11.39
CA VAL A 119 -11.92 -10.04 10.19
C VAL A 119 -12.02 -11.17 9.16
N PRO A 120 -13.05 -11.18 8.30
CA PRO A 120 -13.10 -12.10 7.17
C PRO A 120 -11.91 -11.83 6.25
N VAL A 121 -11.11 -12.86 6.01
CA VAL A 121 -9.98 -12.85 5.09
C VAL A 121 -10.04 -14.08 4.20
N ASP A 122 -9.64 -13.92 2.95
CA ASP A 122 -9.46 -15.01 2.01
C ASP A 122 -8.01 -15.54 2.06
N PRO A 123 -7.74 -16.78 1.62
CA PRO A 123 -6.38 -17.36 1.64
C PRO A 123 -5.35 -16.58 0.82
N THR A 124 -5.80 -15.73 -0.09
CA THR A 124 -4.97 -14.87 -0.94
C THR A 124 -4.67 -13.52 -0.31
N ASP A 125 -5.35 -13.16 0.78
CA ASP A 125 -5.17 -11.87 1.43
C ASP A 125 -3.82 -11.81 2.14
N VAL A 126 -3.16 -10.67 1.98
CA VAL A 126 -1.87 -10.41 2.60
C VAL A 126 -2.08 -9.66 3.91
N ASN A 127 -1.61 -10.25 5.01
CA ASN A 127 -1.65 -9.61 6.33
C ASN A 127 -0.73 -8.38 6.36
N ILE A 128 -1.10 -7.41 7.18
CA ILE A 128 -0.24 -6.25 7.48
C ILE A 128 0.82 -6.62 8.53
N ASP A 129 1.94 -5.91 8.50
CA ASP A 129 3.04 -6.06 9.43
C ASP A 129 2.85 -5.20 10.69
N ALA A 130 2.27 -4.00 10.51
CA ALA A 130 1.98 -3.08 11.60
C ALA A 130 0.70 -2.28 11.37
N LEU A 131 0.07 -1.89 12.48
CA LEU A 131 -1.12 -1.05 12.52
C LEU A 131 -0.84 0.18 13.38
N LEU A 132 -0.90 1.36 12.76
CA LEU A 132 -0.75 2.64 13.44
C LEU A 132 -2.13 3.23 13.74
N SER A 133 -2.33 3.65 14.99
CA SER A 133 -3.53 4.32 15.46
C SER A 133 -3.18 5.50 16.38
N CYS A 134 -4.18 6.30 16.74
CA CYS A 134 -4.02 7.34 17.76
C CYS A 134 -3.60 6.81 19.14
N ASN A 135 -3.79 5.52 19.41
CA ASN A 135 -3.43 4.88 20.68
C ASN A 135 -2.03 4.24 20.67
N GLY A 136 -1.31 4.32 19.54
CA GLY A 136 0.01 3.74 19.36
C GLY A 136 0.09 2.76 18.19
N ILE A 137 1.19 2.00 18.16
CA ILE A 137 1.53 1.04 17.12
C ILE A 137 1.32 -0.38 17.63
N LEU A 138 0.70 -1.23 16.81
CA LEU A 138 0.70 -2.68 16.98
C LEU A 138 1.56 -3.31 15.89
N THR A 139 2.45 -4.22 16.27
CA THR A 139 3.27 -5.02 15.35
C THR A 139 2.80 -6.47 15.38
N PHE A 140 2.88 -7.15 14.23
CA PHE A 140 2.39 -8.53 14.09
C PHE A 140 3.50 -9.53 13.73
N ASN A 141 4.72 -9.06 13.49
CA ASN A 141 5.90 -9.89 13.32
C ASN A 141 7.16 -9.18 13.82
N SER A 142 8.21 -9.96 14.12
CA SER A 142 9.47 -9.44 14.67
C SER A 142 10.26 -8.59 13.70
N GLU A 143 10.11 -8.82 12.39
CA GLU A 143 10.78 -8.02 11.37
C GLU A 143 10.24 -6.58 11.38
N ALA A 144 8.93 -6.40 11.52
CA ALA A 144 8.28 -5.10 11.67
C ALA A 144 8.79 -4.36 12.91
N GLU A 145 8.92 -5.06 14.04
CA GLU A 145 9.45 -4.49 15.29
C GLU A 145 10.88 -3.97 15.12
N GLU A 146 11.74 -4.74 14.46
CA GLU A 146 13.12 -4.35 14.17
C GLU A 146 13.18 -3.14 13.22
N GLN A 147 12.40 -3.17 12.14
CA GLN A 147 12.35 -2.08 11.16
C GLN A 147 11.86 -0.76 11.78
N ILE A 148 10.82 -0.81 12.62
CA ILE A 148 10.27 0.36 13.30
C ILE A 148 11.23 0.89 14.37
N SER A 149 11.96 0.01 15.06
CA SER A 149 12.87 0.42 16.15
C SER A 149 14.20 1.01 15.67
N THR A 150 14.55 0.83 14.40
CA THR A 150 15.84 1.25 13.82
C THR A 150 15.75 2.59 13.07
N THR A 151 14.55 3.21 13.03
CA THR A 151 14.28 4.52 12.39
C THR A 151 14.25 5.63 13.44
#